data_AF-A0A7W1HGT7-F1
#
_entry.id   AF-A0A7W1HGT7-F1
#
_cell.length_a   1.000
_cell.length_b   1.000
_cell.length_c   1.000
_cell.angle_alpha   90.00
_cell.angle_beta   90.00
_cell.angle_gamma   90.00
#
_symmetry.space_group_name_H-M   'P 1'
#
loop_
_entity.id
_entity.type
_entity.pdbx_description
1 polymer ?
#
loop_
_entity_poly.entity_id
_entity_poly.type
_entity_poly.pdbx_seq_one_letter_code
_entity_poly.pdbx_strand_id
1 'polypeptide(L)'
;YFFNVFYDWKEAKLDLRVKVGKFLANDFGARYEISRYFSSGLRITLWYTQTNGHDKVNGQTYYDKGIAFTMPLDFLSTRSSRGTWGYGMSAWLRDVGASSFTGQELYYMLNDNRK
;
A
#
# COMPACT_ATOMS: atom_id res chain seq x y z
N TYR A 1 -5.74 17.58 -2.11
CA TYR A 1 -5.54 17.30 -0.68
C TYR A 1 -5.92 15.85 -0.41
N PHE A 2 -5.13 15.16 0.41
CA PHE A 2 -5.40 13.78 0.83
C PHE A 2 -5.58 13.74 2.33
N PHE A 3 -6.61 13.04 2.78
CA PHE A 3 -6.85 12.69 4.17
C PHE A 3 -6.38 11.26 4.38
N ASN A 4 -5.46 11.05 5.33
CA ASN A 4 -4.88 9.74 5.62
C ASN A 4 -5.21 9.34 7.05
N VAL A 5 -5.78 8.15 7.21
CA VAL A 5 -6.04 7.50 8.49
C VAL A 5 -5.18 6.25 8.59
N PHE A 6 -4.55 6.05 9.74
CA PHE A 6 -3.72 4.89 10.04
C PHE A 6 -4.21 4.25 11.34
N TYR A 7 -4.28 2.94 11.36
CA TYR A 7 -4.67 2.16 12.53
C TYR A 7 -3.77 0.93 12.65
N ASP A 8 -2.97 0.90 13.72
CA ASP A 8 -2.09 -0.22 14.07
C ASP A 8 -2.82 -1.16 15.03
N TRP A 9 -3.11 -2.37 14.58
CA TRP A 9 -3.64 -3.43 15.40
C TRP A 9 -2.54 -4.41 15.81
N LYS A 10 -1.95 -4.12 16.98
CA LYS A 10 -0.79 -4.82 17.51
C LYS A 10 -1.03 -6.30 17.80
N GLU A 11 -2.17 -6.65 18.38
CA GLU A 11 -2.51 -8.04 18.74
C GLU A 11 -2.62 -8.93 17.48
N ALA A 12 -3.13 -8.37 16.38
CA ALA A 12 -3.29 -9.07 15.11
C ALA A 12 -2.09 -8.91 14.15
N LYS A 13 -1.12 -8.04 14.49
CA LYS A 13 -0.01 -7.62 13.61
C LYS A 13 -0.49 -7.08 12.26
N LEU A 14 -1.57 -6.31 12.31
CA LEU A 14 -2.24 -5.75 11.14
C LEU A 14 -2.18 -4.23 11.18
N ASP A 15 -1.70 -3.63 10.09
CA ASP A 15 -1.77 -2.21 9.82
C ASP A 15 -2.89 -1.95 8.83
N LEU A 16 -3.82 -1.08 9.20
CA LEU A 16 -4.89 -0.59 8.33
C LEU A 16 -4.61 0.86 7.97
N ARG A 17 -4.80 1.19 6.70
CA ARG A 17 -4.68 2.55 6.21
C ARG A 17 -5.78 2.88 5.24
N VAL A 18 -6.31 4.07 5.38
CA VAL A 18 -7.30 4.62 4.47
C VAL A 18 -6.83 5.99 4.00
N LYS A 19 -6.68 6.15 2.68
CA LYS A 19 -6.32 7.40 2.03
C LYS A 19 -7.48 7.87 1.17
N VAL A 20 -8.07 9.00 1.53
CA VAL A 20 -9.20 9.58 0.80
C VAL A 20 -8.76 10.90 0.18
N GLY A 21 -9.05 11.13 -1.10
CA GLY A 21 -8.68 12.38 -1.74
C GLY A 21 -8.89 12.36 -3.24
N LYS A 22 -8.25 13.34 -3.88
CA LYS A 22 -8.34 13.56 -5.31
C LYS A 22 -7.15 12.94 -6.03
N PHE A 23 -7.42 11.95 -6.87
CA PHE A 23 -6.43 11.21 -7.65
C PHE A 23 -6.05 11.96 -8.94
N LEU A 24 -5.01 11.46 -9.64
CA LEU A 24 -4.39 12.14 -10.77
C LEU A 24 -5.38 12.41 -11.94
N ALA A 25 -6.35 11.52 -12.13
CA ALA A 25 -7.41 11.65 -13.15
C ALA A 25 -8.50 12.68 -12.79
N ASN A 26 -8.26 13.58 -11.83
CA ASN A 26 -9.23 14.53 -11.29
C ASN A 26 -10.40 13.87 -10.52
N ASP A 27 -10.39 12.55 -10.38
CA ASP A 27 -11.40 11.76 -9.70
C ASP A 27 -11.20 11.78 -8.19
N PHE A 28 -12.30 11.89 -7.45
CA PHE A 28 -12.29 11.65 -6.01
C PHE A 28 -12.37 10.14 -5.74
N GLY A 29 -11.60 9.68 -4.75
CA GLY A 29 -11.61 8.26 -4.37
C GLY A 29 -11.09 8.01 -2.97
N ALA A 30 -11.13 6.73 -2.60
CA ALA A 30 -10.57 6.19 -1.38
C ALA A 30 -9.70 4.97 -1.69
N ARG A 31 -8.50 4.92 -1.12
CA ARG A 31 -7.61 3.77 -1.13
C ARG A 31 -7.57 3.15 0.25
N TYR A 32 -7.85 1.87 0.30
CA TYR A 32 -7.75 1.04 1.49
C TYR A 32 -6.50 0.18 1.34
N GLU A 33 -5.60 0.23 2.31
CA GLU A 33 -4.40 -0.59 2.39
C GLU A 33 -4.44 -1.40 3.68
N ILE A 34 -4.22 -2.71 3.57
CA ILE A 34 -4.17 -3.65 4.68
C ILE A 34 -2.81 -4.33 4.62
N SER A 35 -1.99 -4.13 5.65
CA SER A 35 -0.68 -4.74 5.75
C SER A 35 -0.61 -5.68 6.93
N ARG A 36 0.01 -6.85 6.75
CA ARG A 36 0.30 -7.80 7.81
C ARG A 36 1.79 -8.01 7.95
N TYR A 37 2.27 -7.96 9.20
CA TYR A 37 3.66 -8.22 9.55
C TYR A 37 3.82 -9.62 10.14
N PHE A 38 4.78 -10.36 9.61
CA PHE A 38 5.15 -11.68 10.11
C PHE A 38 6.45 -11.61 10.90
N SER A 39 6.63 -12.54 11.85
CA SER A 39 7.85 -12.62 12.66
C SER A 39 9.12 -12.88 11.83
N SER A 40 8.97 -13.39 10.60
CA SER A 40 10.06 -13.56 9.63
C SER A 40 10.55 -12.25 9.00
N GLY A 41 9.94 -11.10 9.34
CA GLY A 41 10.20 -9.81 8.71
C GLY A 41 9.44 -9.61 7.39
N LEU A 42 8.78 -10.64 6.87
CA LEU A 42 7.89 -10.52 5.72
C LEU A 42 6.72 -9.58 6.05
N ARG A 43 6.43 -8.69 5.12
CA ARG A 43 5.26 -7.82 5.14
C ARG A 43 4.43 -8.07 3.89
N ILE A 44 3.17 -8.45 4.06
CA ILE A 44 2.22 -8.58 2.95
C ILE A 44 1.29 -7.38 3.01
N THR A 45 1.06 -6.72 1.89
CA THR A 45 0.19 -5.55 1.77
C THR A 45 -0.82 -5.79 0.66
N LEU A 46 -2.11 -5.66 0.98
CA LEU A 46 -3.20 -5.64 0.04
C LEU A 46 -3.69 -4.21 -0.09
N TRP A 47 -3.98 -3.78 -1.32
CA TRP A 47 -4.66 -2.50 -1.52
C TRP A 47 -5.88 -2.64 -2.41
N TYR A 48 -6.84 -1.76 -2.16
CA TYR A 48 -8.03 -1.60 -2.95
C TYR A 48 -8.34 -0.11 -3.07
N THR A 49 -8.40 0.39 -4.30
CA THR A 49 -8.65 1.79 -4.61
C THR A 49 -9.99 1.91 -5.32
N GLN A 50 -10.92 2.59 -4.66
CA GLN A 50 -12.21 2.97 -5.22
C GLN A 50 -12.16 4.42 -5.66
N THR A 51 -12.38 4.70 -6.95
CA THR A 51 -12.51 6.05 -7.48
C THR A 51 -13.88 6.23 -8.13
N ASN A 52 -14.37 7.47 -8.21
CA ASN A 52 -15.57 7.83 -8.97
C ASN A 52 -15.28 8.01 -10.47
N GLY A 53 -14.17 7.44 -10.95
CA GLY A 53 -13.76 7.54 -12.35
C GLY A 53 -14.75 6.80 -13.24
N HIS A 54 -15.07 7.40 -14.39
CA HIS A 54 -15.95 6.80 -15.39
C HIS A 54 -15.21 5.78 -16.27
N ASP A 55 -14.16 5.13 -15.75
CA ASP A 55 -13.36 4.18 -16.51
C ASP A 55 -14.10 2.83 -16.57
N LYS A 56 -14.93 2.69 -17.62
CA LYS A 56 -15.75 1.51 -17.89
C LYS A 56 -15.18 0.73 -19.06
N VAL A 57 -14.90 -0.55 -18.85
CA VAL A 57 -14.64 -1.53 -19.94
C VAL A 57 -15.62 -2.70 -19.74
N ASN A 58 -16.25 -3.14 -20.82
CA ASN A 58 -17.33 -4.15 -20.80
C ASN A 58 -18.48 -3.84 -19.82
N GLY A 59 -18.78 -2.55 -19.57
CA GLY A 59 -19.87 -2.13 -18.68
C GLY A 59 -19.57 -2.22 -17.18
N GLN A 60 -18.37 -2.65 -16.77
CA GLN A 60 -17.95 -2.69 -15.37
C GLN A 60 -17.03 -1.53 -15.02
N THR A 61 -17.20 -0.96 -13.82
CA THR A 61 -16.32 0.11 -13.30
C THR A 61 -15.06 -0.52 -12.73
N TYR A 62 -13.90 -0.04 -13.16
CA TYR A 62 -12.62 -0.57 -12.71
C TYR A 62 -12.21 0.04 -11.39
N TYR A 63 -11.64 -0.82 -10.54
CA TYR A 63 -11.06 -0.44 -9.27
C TYR A 63 -9.67 -1.05 -9.20
N ASP A 64 -8.66 -0.25 -8.87
CA ASP A 64 -7.31 -0.75 -8.67
C ASP A 64 -7.27 -1.65 -7.44
N LYS A 65 -6.75 -2.86 -7.59
CA LYS A 65 -6.58 -3.80 -6.49
C LYS A 65 -5.25 -4.49 -6.69
N GLY A 66 -4.53 -4.77 -5.63
CA GLY A 66 -3.29 -5.50 -5.77
C GLY A 66 -2.77 -6.04 -4.46
N ILE A 67 -1.71 -6.83 -4.60
CA ILE A 67 -0.96 -7.40 -3.50
C ILE A 67 0.51 -7.06 -3.68
N ALA A 68 1.16 -6.68 -2.59
CA ALA A 68 2.60 -6.54 -2.51
C ALA A 68 3.12 -7.37 -1.35
N PHE A 69 4.33 -7.86 -1.52
CA PHE A 69 5.09 -8.47 -0.45
C PHE A 69 6.45 -7.78 -0.39
N THR A 70 6.93 -7.58 0.84
CA THR A 70 8.22 -6.94 1.11
C THR A 70 8.94 -7.76 2.17
N MET A 71 10.19 -8.08 1.91
CA MET A 71 11.04 -8.88 2.79
C MET A 71 12.38 -8.16 3.00
N PRO A 72 12.88 -8.08 4.25
CA PRO A 72 14.20 -7.52 4.51
C PRO A 72 15.30 -8.41 3.91
N LEU A 73 16.30 -7.77 3.29
CA LEU A 73 17.50 -8.45 2.76
C LEU A 73 18.47 -8.90 3.86
N ASP A 74 18.22 -8.49 5.12
CA ASP A 74 18.98 -8.93 6.30
C ASP A 74 19.03 -10.46 6.43
N PHE A 75 18.02 -11.18 5.93
CA PHE A 75 18.04 -12.64 5.93
C PHE A 75 19.12 -13.22 4.98
N LEU A 76 19.53 -12.49 3.95
CA LEU A 76 20.50 -12.93 2.94
C LEU A 76 21.92 -12.42 3.21
N SER A 77 22.13 -11.49 4.15
CA SER A 77 23.43 -10.86 4.39
C SER A 77 23.84 -10.91 5.85
N THR A 78 25.09 -11.28 6.13
CA THR A 78 25.67 -11.33 7.49
C THR A 78 25.93 -9.93 8.09
N ARG A 79 25.58 -8.86 7.36
CA ARG A 79 25.68 -7.46 7.80
C ARG A 79 24.28 -6.87 7.85
N SER A 80 23.94 -6.20 8.95
CA SER A 80 22.70 -5.43 9.07
C SER A 80 22.65 -4.39 7.95
N SER A 81 21.70 -4.56 7.04
CA SER A 81 21.46 -3.70 5.89
C SER A 81 19.98 -3.34 5.88
N ARG A 82 19.66 -2.04 5.91
CA ARG A 82 18.27 -1.54 5.84
C ARG A 82 17.59 -1.80 4.48
N GLY A 83 18.20 -2.60 3.61
CA GLY A 83 17.67 -2.93 2.29
C GLY A 83 16.49 -3.90 2.40
N THR A 84 15.37 -3.53 1.80
CA THR A 84 14.20 -4.40 1.66
C THR A 84 14.00 -4.75 0.19
N TRP A 85 13.78 -6.02 -0.10
CA TRP A 85 13.28 -6.45 -1.41
C TRP A 85 11.76 -6.47 -1.40
N GLY A 86 11.15 -5.82 -2.37
CA GLY A 86 9.69 -5.74 -2.51
C GLY A 86 9.24 -6.09 -3.91
N TYR A 87 8.11 -6.78 -4.00
CA TYR A 87 7.42 -7.04 -5.25
C TYR A 87 5.94 -6.74 -5.06
N GLY A 88 5.34 -6.06 -6.04
CA GLY A 88 3.93 -5.70 -6.05
C GLY A 88 3.31 -6.07 -7.38
N MET A 89 2.15 -6.72 -7.32
CA MET A 89 1.35 -7.06 -8.50
C MET A 89 -0.04 -6.46 -8.33
N SER A 90 -0.42 -5.61 -9.28
CA SER A 90 -1.81 -5.16 -9.40
C SER A 90 -2.61 -6.20 -10.19
N ALA A 91 -3.84 -6.45 -9.76
CA ALA A 91 -4.80 -7.31 -10.45
C ALA A 91 -5.14 -6.76 -11.84
N TRP A 92 -4.99 -5.44 -12.03
CA TRP A 92 -5.21 -4.78 -13.30
C TRP A 92 -4.00 -3.92 -13.64
N LEU A 93 -3.44 -4.11 -14.84
CA LEU A 93 -2.31 -3.33 -15.34
C LEU A 93 -2.70 -1.94 -15.85
N ARG A 94 -3.96 -1.49 -15.61
CA ARG A 94 -4.43 -0.16 -16.00
C ARG A 94 -4.30 0.83 -14.85
N ASP A 95 -3.99 2.07 -15.23
CA ASP A 95 -3.60 3.16 -14.33
C ASP A 95 -4.80 3.84 -13.64
N VAL A 96 -5.64 3.05 -12.96
CA VAL A 96 -6.80 3.57 -12.21
C VAL A 96 -6.34 3.87 -10.78
N GLY A 97 -6.50 5.11 -10.32
CA GLY A 97 -6.14 5.46 -8.93
C GLY A 97 -4.64 5.66 -8.67
N ALA A 98 -3.87 5.96 -9.72
CA ALA A 98 -2.50 6.42 -9.60
C ALA A 98 -2.41 7.64 -8.66
N SER A 99 -1.69 7.49 -7.55
CA SER A 99 -1.32 8.58 -6.67
C SER A 99 0.12 8.98 -6.97
N SER A 100 0.38 10.28 -7.08
CA SER A 100 1.74 10.80 -7.19
C SER A 100 2.61 10.25 -6.06
N PHE A 101 3.82 9.80 -6.39
CA PHE A 101 4.80 9.33 -5.42
C PHE A 101 5.25 10.51 -4.56
N THR A 102 4.68 10.62 -3.35
CA THR A 102 5.03 11.67 -2.38
C THR A 102 6.20 11.30 -1.47
N GLY A 103 7.05 10.35 -1.88
CA GLY A 103 8.15 9.85 -1.05
C GLY A 103 7.72 8.82 0.00
N GLN A 104 8.59 8.60 1.00
CA GLN A 104 8.29 7.71 2.12
C GLN A 104 7.34 8.40 3.10
N GLU A 105 6.19 7.79 3.37
CA GLU A 105 5.26 8.32 4.36
C GLU A 105 5.85 8.20 5.77
N LEU A 106 5.70 9.27 6.56
CA LEU A 106 6.23 9.37 7.93
C LEU A 106 5.80 8.20 8.82
N TYR A 107 4.58 7.68 8.63
CA TYR A 107 4.08 6.51 9.35
C TYR A 107 4.99 5.29 9.15
N TYR A 108 5.45 5.04 7.91
CA TYR A 108 6.35 3.94 7.64
C TYR A 108 7.72 4.13 8.29
N MET A 109 8.22 5.37 8.31
CA MET A 109 9.48 5.67 8.99
C MET A 109 9.36 5.44 10.51
N LEU A 110 8.24 5.82 11.12
CA LEU A 110 7.99 5.59 12.55
C LEU A 110 7.82 4.11 12.87
N ASN A 111 7.06 3.36 12.05
CA ASN A 111 6.81 1.95 12.30
C ASN A 111 8.07 1.09 12.09
N ASP A 112 8.91 1.42 11.10
CA ASP A 112 10.17 0.69 10.86
C ASP A 112 11.19 0.91 12.00
N ASN A 113 11.16 2.08 12.66
CA ASN A 113 11.97 2.34 13.86
C ASN A 113 11.44 1.68 15.15
N ARG A 114 10.26 1.03 15.14
CA ARG A 114 9.75 0.27 16.29
C ARG A 114 10.21 -1.19 16.32
N LYS A 115 10.86 -1.66 15.25
CA LYS A 115 11.43 -3.01 15.19
C LYS A 115 12.70 -3.14 16.04
#